data_AF-A0A3D6EFZ6-F1
#
_entry.id   AF-A0A3D6EFZ6-F1
#
_cell.length_a   1.000
_cell.length_b   1.000
_cell.length_c   1.000
_cell.angle_alpha   90.00
_cell.angle_beta   90.00
_cell.angle_gamma   90.00
#
_symmetry.space_group_name_H-M   'P 1'
#
loop_
_entity.id
_entity.type
_entity.pdbx_description
1 polymer ?
#
loop_
_entity_poly.entity_id
_entity_poly.type
_entity_poly.pdbx_seq_one_letter_code
_entity_poly.pdbx_strand_id
1 'polypeptide(L)'
;MVFSNNATCASNTGELYFGHKKGFSIISSNEVKQKKSSARLSFTEAEVDGEIINLSYENTIRLHERDRSFTFEFADLSFDTHGKKYYYRMLPIDEEWREVRSDNKHVRYECLPGGKYTLQIKTDDPYGNTLATDEREVTVTPFFYKRWWFILASLLLVISAIVLTFRLRTRSIIRQRTRLEHEVAIQTKQLTEQKRELEKRTQELVEQNKILLRLNEDLASKKMIINLGSETPNKSRDNTFIDKLMSKTKKIYKDPDISVDTLCKEMGMSRSVLNDKIQKAFGQPIGQFIRTYRLNIAKEILTQGAQEMNISEVAYEVGFNDPKYFTRCFTKEFGIAPSAIKGNKSQ
;
A
#
# COMPACT_ATOMS: atom_id res chain seq x y z
N MET A 1 -47.68 39.10 79.96
CA MET A 1 -46.97 37.81 80.02
C MET A 1 -45.61 37.99 79.36
N VAL A 2 -44.53 37.79 80.13
CA VAL A 2 -43.15 37.92 79.62
C VAL A 2 -42.69 36.52 79.22
N PHE A 3 -42.59 36.25 77.93
CA PHE A 3 -42.05 34.97 77.42
C PHE A 3 -40.52 35.05 77.45
N SER A 4 -39.88 34.20 78.27
CA SER A 4 -38.42 34.07 78.28
C SER A 4 -37.97 33.28 77.04
N ASN A 5 -36.86 33.71 76.42
CA ASN A 5 -36.21 32.94 75.37
C ASN A 5 -35.74 31.59 75.94
N ASN A 6 -35.94 30.52 75.17
CA ASN A 6 -35.60 29.13 75.52
C ASN A 6 -36.49 28.46 76.58
N ALA A 7 -37.68 29.01 76.86
CA ALA A 7 -38.68 28.29 77.64
C ALA A 7 -39.31 27.17 76.78
N THR A 8 -39.11 25.92 77.15
CA THR A 8 -39.71 24.77 76.47
C THR A 8 -40.64 24.01 77.41
N CYS A 9 -41.84 23.65 76.95
CA CYS A 9 -42.81 22.85 77.72
C CYS A 9 -43.39 21.75 76.84
N ALA A 10 -43.54 20.54 77.38
CA ALA A 10 -44.22 19.44 76.71
C ALA A 10 -45.58 19.20 77.37
N SER A 11 -46.64 19.14 76.58
CA SER A 11 -47.98 18.78 77.04
C SER A 11 -48.13 17.26 77.08
N ASN A 12 -48.96 16.77 78.01
CA ASN A 12 -49.35 15.35 78.10
C ASN A 12 -50.12 14.87 76.85
N THR A 13 -50.55 15.77 75.98
CA THR A 13 -51.20 15.50 74.69
C THR A 13 -50.23 15.32 73.51
N GLY A 14 -48.91 15.45 73.74
CA GLY A 14 -47.88 15.26 72.70
C GLY A 14 -47.52 16.52 71.91
N GLU A 15 -47.86 17.70 72.45
CA GLU A 15 -47.51 19.00 71.88
C GLU A 15 -46.28 19.61 72.59
N LEU A 16 -45.38 20.19 71.82
CA LEU A 16 -44.17 20.87 72.32
C LEU A 16 -44.29 22.37 72.12
N TYR A 17 -44.16 23.13 73.19
CA TYR A 17 -44.27 24.59 73.24
C TYR A 17 -42.87 25.19 73.38
N PHE A 18 -42.55 26.17 72.54
CA PHE A 18 -41.26 26.87 72.52
C PHE A 18 -41.49 28.37 72.64
N GLY A 19 -41.07 28.97 73.75
CA GLY A 19 -41.15 30.41 74.03
C GLY A 19 -40.04 31.21 73.35
N HIS A 20 -40.41 32.35 72.76
CA HIS A 20 -39.50 33.29 72.14
C HIS A 20 -39.94 34.75 72.39
N LYS A 21 -39.07 35.74 72.20
CA LYS A 21 -39.38 37.17 72.45
C LYS A 21 -40.67 37.68 71.76
N LYS A 22 -41.13 37.03 70.68
CA LYS A 22 -42.35 37.37 69.95
C LYS A 22 -43.61 36.56 70.34
N GLY A 23 -43.56 35.74 71.40
CA GLY A 23 -44.66 34.83 71.78
C GLY A 23 -44.19 33.39 72.03
N PHE A 24 -44.91 32.40 71.51
CA PHE A 24 -44.51 30.99 71.57
C PHE A 24 -44.91 30.25 70.29
N SER A 25 -44.19 29.18 69.96
CA SER A 25 -44.45 28.27 68.84
C SER A 25 -44.86 26.90 69.39
N ILE A 26 -45.86 26.25 68.78
CA ILE A 26 -46.33 24.91 69.17
C ILE A 26 -46.00 23.94 68.04
N ILE A 27 -45.43 22.78 68.36
CA ILE A 27 -45.18 21.69 67.42
C ILE A 27 -45.87 20.43 67.95
N SER A 28 -46.87 19.94 67.22
CA SER A 28 -47.62 18.73 67.58
C SER A 28 -46.96 17.50 66.98
N SER A 29 -46.54 16.55 67.83
CA SER A 29 -45.82 15.33 67.38
C SER A 29 -46.68 14.41 66.50
N ASN A 30 -48.01 14.53 66.55
CA ASN A 30 -48.95 13.69 65.79
C ASN A 30 -49.30 14.22 64.39
N GLU A 31 -48.87 15.43 64.03
CA GLU A 31 -49.25 16.10 62.77
C GLU A 31 -48.10 16.30 61.79
N VAL A 32 -46.93 15.70 62.00
CA VAL A 32 -45.88 15.65 60.97
C VAL A 32 -46.26 14.61 59.90
N LYS A 33 -47.42 14.79 59.26
CA LYS A 33 -47.75 14.12 58.03
C LYS A 33 -46.86 14.72 56.96
N GLN A 34 -45.87 13.96 56.49
CA GLN A 34 -45.09 14.34 55.31
C GLN A 34 -46.08 14.63 54.18
N LYS A 35 -46.21 15.90 53.81
CA LYS A 35 -47.03 16.30 52.66
C LYS A 35 -46.39 15.65 51.45
N LYS A 36 -47.06 14.67 50.84
CA LYS A 36 -46.59 13.99 49.63
C LYS A 36 -46.35 15.07 48.56
N SER A 37 -45.09 15.41 48.36
CA SER A 37 -44.67 16.50 47.48
C SER A 37 -45.05 16.10 46.06
N SER A 38 -45.88 16.91 45.38
CA SER A 38 -46.06 16.80 43.94
C SER A 38 -44.82 17.40 43.27
N ALA A 39 -43.71 16.68 43.34
CA ALA A 39 -42.51 17.06 42.62
C ALA A 39 -42.84 17.06 41.13
N ARG A 40 -42.55 18.16 40.45
CA ARG A 40 -42.65 18.25 38.99
C ARG A 40 -41.31 18.73 38.49
N LEU A 41 -40.62 17.80 37.86
CA LEU A 41 -39.31 18.00 37.26
C LEU A 41 -39.53 18.16 35.76
N SER A 42 -38.90 19.15 35.13
CA SER A 42 -38.92 19.24 33.67
C SER A 42 -37.70 19.96 33.12
N PHE A 43 -37.26 19.54 31.93
CA PHE A 43 -36.29 20.29 31.16
C PHE A 43 -36.89 21.60 30.65
N THR A 44 -36.17 22.71 30.85
CA THR A 44 -36.63 24.06 30.51
C THR A 44 -35.93 24.58 29.27
N GLU A 45 -34.61 24.43 29.21
CA GLU A 45 -33.76 25.01 28.17
C GLU A 45 -32.62 24.05 27.80
N ALA A 46 -32.15 24.15 26.56
CA ALA A 46 -30.93 23.52 26.10
C ALA A 46 -30.02 24.55 25.42
N GLU A 47 -28.78 24.65 25.87
CA GLU A 47 -27.74 25.43 25.22
C GLU A 47 -26.90 24.51 24.33
N VAL A 48 -26.85 24.84 23.03
CA VAL A 48 -26.11 24.10 22.00
C VAL A 48 -25.09 25.04 21.38
N ASP A 49 -23.80 24.85 21.68
CA ASP A 49 -22.70 25.71 21.22
C ASP A 49 -22.96 27.24 21.37
N GLY A 50 -23.71 27.62 22.42
CA GLY A 50 -24.05 29.01 22.76
C GLY A 50 -25.42 29.49 22.27
N GLU A 51 -26.16 28.68 21.51
CA GLU A 51 -27.56 28.97 21.15
C GLU A 51 -28.52 28.31 22.15
N ILE A 52 -29.49 29.07 22.65
CA ILE A 52 -30.49 28.58 23.62
C ILE A 52 -31.75 28.12 22.89
N ILE A 53 -32.16 26.89 23.15
CA ILE A 53 -33.36 26.23 22.63
C ILE A 53 -34.33 26.03 23.80
N ASN A 54 -35.55 26.54 23.68
CA ASN A 54 -36.56 26.37 24.72
C ASN A 54 -37.22 24.98 24.64
N LEU A 55 -37.15 24.22 25.72
CA LEU A 55 -37.66 22.84 25.82
C LEU A 55 -38.98 22.72 26.61
N SER A 56 -39.56 23.85 27.03
CA SER A 56 -40.76 23.85 27.87
C SER A 56 -41.98 23.23 27.16
N TYR A 57 -42.03 23.28 25.83
CA TYR A 57 -43.17 22.81 25.02
C TYR A 57 -42.81 21.68 24.04
N GLU A 58 -41.52 21.46 23.76
CA GLU A 58 -41.08 20.44 22.81
C GLU A 58 -40.53 19.20 23.53
N ASN A 59 -41.04 18.02 23.17
CA ASN A 59 -40.55 16.74 23.69
C ASN A 59 -39.35 16.19 22.91
N THR A 60 -39.05 16.77 21.74
CA THR A 60 -38.03 16.26 20.82
C THR A 60 -36.97 17.32 20.56
N ILE A 61 -35.73 17.00 20.85
CA ILE A 61 -34.57 17.87 20.66
C ILE A 61 -33.84 17.40 19.40
N ARG A 62 -33.69 18.31 18.43
CA ARG A 62 -32.96 18.02 17.19
C ARG A 62 -31.61 18.71 17.23
N LEU A 63 -30.55 17.91 17.18
CA LEU A 63 -29.17 18.36 17.25
C LEU A 63 -28.40 17.95 15.99
N HIS A 64 -27.25 18.57 15.75
CA HIS A 64 -26.36 18.19 14.67
C HIS A 64 -25.07 17.60 15.24
N GLU A 65 -24.49 16.60 14.58
CA GLU A 65 -23.19 16.00 14.96
C GLU A 65 -21.99 16.99 14.86
N ARG A 66 -22.25 18.24 14.46
CA ARG A 66 -21.24 19.31 14.39
C ARG A 66 -21.02 19.94 15.76
N ASP A 67 -22.07 19.98 16.56
CA ASP A 67 -22.10 20.72 17.81
C ASP A 67 -21.36 19.92 18.89
N ARG A 68 -20.55 20.60 19.71
CA ARG A 68 -19.59 19.93 20.60
C ARG A 68 -20.02 19.93 22.05
N SER A 69 -20.76 20.93 22.48
CA SER A 69 -21.18 21.10 23.87
C SER A 69 -22.68 21.26 23.93
N PHE A 70 -23.33 20.38 24.71
CA PHE A 70 -24.76 20.41 24.97
C PHE A 70 -24.97 20.57 26.46
N THR A 71 -25.63 21.64 26.87
CA THR A 71 -25.98 21.88 28.28
C THR A 71 -27.49 21.93 28.41
N PHE A 72 -28.07 21.02 29.19
CA PHE A 72 -29.50 20.95 29.45
C PHE A 72 -29.80 21.52 30.82
N GLU A 73 -30.69 22.49 30.89
CA GLU A 73 -31.21 23.04 32.13
C GLU A 73 -32.53 22.36 32.51
N PHE A 74 -32.71 22.13 33.81
CA PHE A 74 -33.95 21.60 34.34
C PHE A 74 -34.46 22.43 35.51
N ALA A 75 -35.78 22.45 35.67
CA ALA A 75 -36.44 23.05 36.81
C ALA A 75 -37.18 21.99 37.63
N ASP A 76 -36.94 22.02 38.94
CA ASP A 76 -37.81 21.41 39.94
C ASP A 76 -38.80 22.46 40.42
N LEU A 77 -40.09 22.26 40.12
CA LEU A 77 -41.19 23.16 40.48
C LEU A 77 -41.67 22.97 41.93
N SER A 78 -41.02 22.09 42.70
CA SER A 78 -41.34 21.92 44.11
C SER A 78 -40.66 22.98 44.98
N PHE A 79 -41.41 23.56 45.92
CA PHE A 79 -40.91 24.59 46.85
C PHE A 79 -39.95 24.05 47.91
N ASP A 80 -39.99 22.73 48.17
CA ASP A 80 -39.12 22.07 49.13
C ASP A 80 -37.99 21.36 48.40
N THR A 81 -36.83 22.03 48.31
CA THR A 81 -35.62 21.49 47.68
C THR A 81 -34.61 20.96 48.71
N HIS A 82 -34.93 21.02 50.01
CA HIS A 82 -33.97 20.65 51.05
C HIS A 82 -33.76 19.14 51.07
N GLY A 83 -32.49 18.73 50.90
CA GLY A 83 -32.09 17.32 50.95
C GLY A 83 -32.47 16.48 49.72
N LYS A 84 -33.09 17.09 48.69
CA LYS A 84 -33.37 16.39 47.43
C LYS A 84 -32.09 16.17 46.63
N LYS A 85 -32.04 15.01 46.00
CA LYS A 85 -30.99 14.67 45.05
C LYS A 85 -31.57 14.57 43.65
N TYR A 86 -30.78 14.99 42.68
CA TYR A 86 -31.16 14.97 41.27
C TYR A 86 -30.22 14.04 40.53
N TYR A 87 -30.78 13.22 39.65
CA TYR A 87 -30.02 12.26 38.87
C TYR A 87 -30.39 12.38 37.40
N TYR A 88 -29.42 12.22 36.52
CA TYR A 88 -29.61 12.27 35.08
C TYR A 88 -28.88 11.13 34.39
N ARG A 89 -29.34 10.79 33.18
CA ARG A 89 -28.63 9.88 32.27
C ARG A 89 -29.13 10.06 30.83
N MET A 90 -28.30 9.69 29.87
CA MET A 90 -28.66 9.69 28.45
C MET A 90 -28.49 8.30 27.86
N LEU A 91 -29.58 7.64 27.47
CA LEU A 91 -29.52 6.32 26.85
C LEU A 91 -29.22 6.45 25.35
N PRO A 92 -28.37 5.57 24.77
CA PRO A 92 -27.65 4.45 25.39
C PRO A 92 -26.22 4.79 25.88
N ILE A 93 -25.86 6.06 26.06
CA ILE A 93 -24.49 6.47 26.45
C ILE A 93 -24.20 6.14 27.92
N ASP A 94 -25.15 6.46 28.79
CA ASP A 94 -25.05 6.26 30.23
C ASP A 94 -25.89 5.03 30.63
N GLU A 95 -25.25 3.98 31.11
CA GLU A 95 -25.95 2.82 31.68
C GLU A 95 -26.49 3.11 33.10
N GLU A 96 -25.72 3.86 33.89
CA GLU A 96 -26.04 4.21 35.28
C GLU A 96 -26.47 5.69 35.44
N TRP A 97 -27.23 5.96 36.50
CA TRP A 97 -27.66 7.32 36.85
C TRP A 97 -26.49 8.12 37.45
N ARG A 98 -26.27 9.34 36.94
CA ARG A 98 -25.28 10.28 37.46
C ARG A 98 -25.94 11.34 38.33
N GLU A 99 -25.36 11.64 39.49
CA GLU A 99 -25.87 12.66 40.42
C GLU A 99 -25.49 14.07 39.92
N VAL A 100 -26.46 14.99 39.93
CA VAL A 100 -26.22 16.41 39.68
C VAL A 100 -25.78 17.07 40.97
N ARG A 101 -24.76 17.94 40.89
CA ARG A 101 -24.37 18.76 42.04
C ARG A 101 -25.50 19.71 42.42
N SER A 102 -25.88 19.75 43.69
CA SER A 102 -27.07 20.47 44.18
C SER A 102 -27.08 21.97 43.92
N ASP A 103 -25.93 22.57 43.60
CA ASP A 103 -25.75 23.99 43.27
C ASP A 103 -26.03 24.31 41.78
N ASN A 104 -25.96 23.31 40.89
CA ASN A 104 -26.02 23.51 39.45
C ASN A 104 -27.16 22.70 38.82
N LYS A 105 -28.20 23.38 38.33
CA LYS A 105 -29.32 22.75 37.60
C LYS A 105 -29.03 22.50 36.11
N HIS A 106 -27.75 22.32 35.78
CA HIS A 106 -27.26 22.15 34.42
C HIS A 106 -26.61 20.78 34.25
N VAL A 107 -26.98 20.10 33.18
CA VAL A 107 -26.45 18.80 32.79
C VAL A 107 -25.68 18.96 31.49
N ARG A 108 -24.38 18.67 31.50
CA ARG A 108 -23.51 18.84 30.32
C ARG A 108 -23.15 17.50 29.70
N TYR A 109 -23.30 17.42 28.37
CA TYR A 109 -22.79 16.36 27.52
C TYR A 109 -21.83 16.93 26.48
N GLU A 110 -20.76 16.19 26.23
CA GLU A 110 -19.76 16.53 25.21
C GLU A 110 -19.92 15.59 24.02
N CYS A 111 -19.80 16.15 22.81
CA CYS A 111 -19.67 15.44 21.54
C CYS A 111 -20.59 14.20 21.40
N LEU A 112 -21.88 14.44 21.19
CA LEU A 112 -22.84 13.35 20.94
C LEU A 112 -22.69 12.84 19.50
N PRO A 113 -22.44 11.53 19.30
CA PRO A 113 -22.42 10.94 17.95
C PRO A 113 -23.78 11.05 17.25
N GLY A 114 -23.80 10.92 15.93
CA GLY A 114 -25.06 10.83 15.18
C GLY A 114 -25.88 9.61 15.61
N GLY A 115 -27.12 9.83 16.04
CA GLY A 115 -27.93 8.77 16.63
C GLY A 115 -29.25 9.25 17.25
N LYS A 116 -29.97 8.32 17.87
CA LYS A 116 -31.16 8.60 18.68
C LYS A 116 -30.83 8.32 20.14
N TYR A 117 -31.19 9.25 21.00
CA TYR A 117 -30.92 9.21 22.42
C TYR A 117 -32.16 9.55 23.22
N THR A 118 -32.22 9.09 24.46
CA THR A 118 -33.26 9.47 25.42
C THR A 118 -32.59 10.09 26.63
N LEU A 119 -32.80 11.39 26.81
CA LEU A 119 -32.33 12.13 27.98
C LEU A 119 -33.35 11.97 29.10
N GLN A 120 -32.92 11.47 30.26
CA GLN A 120 -33.77 11.23 31.41
C GLN A 120 -33.22 11.98 32.62
N ILE A 121 -34.13 12.51 33.44
CA ILE A 121 -33.81 13.11 34.73
C ILE A 121 -34.81 12.66 35.76
N LYS A 122 -34.36 12.41 37.00
CA LYS A 122 -35.20 12.09 38.13
C LYS A 122 -34.76 12.83 39.38
N THR A 123 -35.67 12.96 40.34
CA THR A 123 -35.36 13.45 41.69
C THR A 123 -35.79 12.44 42.74
N ASP A 124 -34.90 12.20 43.70
CA ASP A 124 -35.13 11.29 44.82
C ASP A 124 -35.21 12.09 46.13
N ASP A 125 -36.04 11.61 47.05
CA ASP A 125 -36.13 12.14 48.42
C ASP A 125 -34.88 11.78 49.25
N PRO A 126 -34.69 12.36 50.46
CA PRO A 126 -33.57 12.00 51.34
C PRO A 126 -33.53 10.51 51.74
N TYR A 127 -34.62 9.76 51.54
CA TYR A 127 -34.74 8.34 51.85
C TYR A 127 -34.49 7.44 50.62
N GLY A 128 -34.21 8.01 49.45
CA GLY A 128 -33.92 7.31 48.20
C GLY A 128 -35.14 6.96 47.34
N ASN A 129 -36.35 7.45 47.66
CA ASN A 129 -37.53 7.22 46.84
C ASN A 129 -37.64 8.25 45.71
N THR A 130 -37.87 7.79 44.48
CA THR A 130 -38.07 8.68 43.34
C THR A 130 -39.41 9.43 43.44
N LEU A 131 -39.33 10.77 43.43
CA LEU A 131 -40.47 11.68 43.54
C LEU A 131 -41.01 12.11 42.17
N ALA A 132 -40.12 12.35 41.19
CA ALA A 132 -40.50 12.75 39.83
C ALA A 132 -39.41 12.40 38.81
N THR A 133 -39.83 12.20 37.56
CA THR A 133 -38.97 11.90 36.41
C THR A 133 -39.45 12.69 35.19
N ASP A 134 -38.53 13.14 34.33
CA ASP A 134 -38.81 13.69 32.99
C ASP A 134 -37.92 12.99 31.95
N GLU A 135 -38.45 12.83 30.74
CA GLU A 135 -37.78 12.12 29.65
C GLU A 135 -37.98 12.86 28.32
N ARG A 136 -36.88 13.07 27.56
CA ARG A 136 -36.88 13.79 26.29
C ARG A 136 -36.15 13.00 25.21
N GLU A 137 -36.71 12.99 24.00
CA GLU A 137 -36.08 12.36 22.85
C GLU A 137 -35.07 13.31 22.21
N VAL A 138 -33.82 12.86 22.04
CA VAL A 138 -32.75 13.64 21.43
C VAL A 138 -32.30 12.96 20.15
N THR A 139 -32.48 13.62 19.01
CA THR A 139 -32.04 13.11 17.71
C THR A 139 -30.85 13.93 17.21
N VAL A 140 -29.69 13.28 17.09
CA VAL A 140 -28.47 13.88 16.54
C VAL A 140 -28.33 13.47 15.09
N THR A 141 -28.39 14.44 14.18
CA THR A 141 -28.27 14.20 12.74
C THR A 141 -26.80 13.99 12.33
N PRO A 142 -26.45 12.83 11.71
CA PRO A 142 -25.07 12.57 11.28
C PRO A 142 -24.72 13.31 9.98
N PHE A 143 -23.42 13.52 9.75
CA PHE A 143 -22.92 14.12 8.51
C PHE A 143 -23.33 13.35 7.24
N PHE A 144 -23.55 14.08 6.14
CA PHE A 144 -24.01 13.50 4.88
C PHE A 144 -23.06 12.44 4.30
N TYR A 145 -21.75 12.57 4.49
CA TYR A 145 -20.75 11.62 3.98
C TYR A 145 -20.73 10.28 4.71
N LYS A 146 -21.28 10.23 5.93
CA LYS A 146 -21.45 8.98 6.69
C LYS A 146 -22.66 8.18 6.20
N ARG A 147 -23.50 8.75 5.33
CA ARG A 147 -24.67 8.04 4.78
C ARG A 147 -24.23 7.09 3.66
N TRP A 148 -24.87 5.92 3.62
CA TRP A 148 -24.57 4.83 2.67
C TRP A 148 -24.55 5.25 1.20
N TRP A 149 -25.44 6.15 0.79
CA TRP A 149 -25.49 6.63 -0.59
C TRP A 149 -24.19 7.35 -1.01
N PHE A 150 -23.55 8.08 -0.10
CA PHE A 150 -22.30 8.79 -0.38
C PHE A 150 -21.13 7.81 -0.52
N ILE A 151 -21.09 6.81 0.35
CA ILE A 151 -20.10 5.72 0.29
C ILE A 151 -20.22 5.00 -1.06
N LEU A 152 -21.45 4.65 -1.47
CA LEU A 152 -21.72 3.99 -2.75
C LEU A 152 -21.32 4.86 -3.94
N ALA A 153 -21.63 6.16 -3.91
CA ALA A 153 -21.20 7.10 -4.95
C ALA A 153 -19.68 7.22 -5.04
N SER A 154 -18.98 7.26 -3.89
CA SER A 154 -17.51 7.28 -3.84
C SER A 154 -16.90 6.01 -4.42
N LEU A 155 -17.47 4.84 -4.10
CA LEU A 155 -17.04 3.54 -4.62
C LEU A 155 -17.27 3.45 -6.13
N LEU A 156 -18.42 3.92 -6.62
CA LEU A 156 -18.73 3.98 -8.04
C LEU A 156 -17.76 4.89 -8.80
N LEU A 157 -17.37 6.03 -8.21
CA LEU A 157 -16.38 6.93 -8.78
C LEU A 157 -15.01 6.25 -8.90
N VAL A 158 -14.58 5.51 -7.87
CA VAL A 158 -13.33 4.73 -7.91
C VAL A 158 -13.38 3.64 -8.99
N ILE A 159 -14.48 2.87 -9.07
CA ILE A 159 -14.67 1.85 -10.10
C ILE A 159 -14.66 2.48 -11.49
N SER A 160 -15.34 3.61 -11.67
CA SER A 160 -15.36 4.36 -12.93
C SER A 160 -13.95 4.81 -13.33
N ALA A 161 -13.14 5.32 -12.39
CA ALA A 161 -11.76 5.69 -12.63
C ALA A 161 -10.91 4.48 -13.05
N ILE A 162 -11.05 3.34 -12.36
CA ILE A 162 -10.37 2.09 -12.71
C ILE A 162 -10.77 1.67 -14.14
N VAL A 163 -12.07 1.58 -14.43
CA VAL A 163 -12.57 1.22 -15.77
C VAL A 163 -12.05 2.19 -16.84
N LEU A 164 -12.00 3.50 -16.55
CA LEU A 164 -11.47 4.51 -17.46
C LEU A 164 -9.98 4.27 -17.74
N THR A 165 -9.17 4.03 -16.70
CA THR A 165 -7.74 3.72 -16.88
C THR A 165 -7.52 2.46 -17.71
N PHE A 166 -8.29 1.39 -17.46
CA PHE A 166 -8.26 0.17 -18.26
C PHE A 166 -8.70 0.44 -19.71
N ARG A 167 -9.81 1.16 -19.93
CA ARG A 167 -10.28 1.53 -21.27
C ARG A 167 -9.23 2.31 -22.04
N LEU A 168 -8.57 3.28 -21.40
CA LEU A 168 -7.50 4.08 -22.01
C LEU A 168 -6.26 3.24 -22.30
N ARG A 169 -5.83 2.39 -21.36
CA ARG A 169 -4.73 1.41 -21.55
C ARG A 169 -5.01 0.48 -22.71
N THR A 170 -6.18 -0.15 -22.74
CA THR A 170 -6.59 -1.08 -23.81
C THR A 170 -6.64 -0.39 -25.16
N ARG A 171 -7.18 0.84 -25.24
CA ARG A 171 -7.16 1.65 -26.47
C ARG A 171 -5.74 1.97 -26.93
N SER A 172 -4.81 2.24 -26.02
CA SER A 172 -3.39 2.46 -26.36
C SER A 172 -2.73 1.20 -26.90
N ILE A 173 -2.98 0.04 -26.28
CA ILE A 173 -2.39 -1.25 -26.68
C ILE A 173 -2.88 -1.67 -28.06
N ILE A 174 -4.17 -1.50 -28.35
CA ILE A 174 -4.75 -1.85 -29.66
C ILE A 174 -4.08 -1.04 -30.78
N ARG A 175 -3.77 0.25 -30.55
CA ARG A 175 -3.08 1.10 -31.54
C ARG A 175 -1.62 0.71 -31.78
N GLN A 176 -0.95 0.11 -30.81
CA GLN A 176 0.44 -0.35 -30.98
C GLN A 176 0.49 -1.64 -31.81
N ARG A 177 -0.46 -2.56 -31.59
CA ARG A 177 -0.53 -3.82 -32.34
C ARG A 177 -0.69 -3.62 -33.84
N THR A 178 -1.56 -2.69 -34.27
CA THR A 178 -1.79 -2.43 -35.69
C THR A 178 -0.55 -1.84 -36.39
N ARG A 179 0.26 -1.03 -35.69
CA ARG A 179 1.54 -0.53 -36.25
C ARG A 179 2.56 -1.64 -36.40
N LEU A 180 2.68 -2.48 -35.37
CA LEU A 180 3.58 -3.64 -35.39
C LEU A 180 3.21 -4.62 -36.50
N GLU A 181 1.92 -4.92 -36.69
CA GLU A 181 1.45 -5.79 -37.77
C GLU A 181 1.78 -5.22 -39.16
N HIS A 182 1.60 -3.91 -39.35
CA HIS A 182 1.95 -3.26 -40.61
C HIS A 182 3.46 -3.27 -40.88
N GLU A 183 4.28 -3.01 -39.86
CA GLU A 183 5.74 -3.03 -39.97
C GLU A 183 6.26 -4.44 -40.24
N VAL A 184 5.75 -5.45 -39.51
CA VAL A 184 6.06 -6.87 -39.75
C VAL A 184 5.62 -7.28 -41.14
N ALA A 185 4.44 -6.85 -41.63
CA ALA A 185 3.98 -7.14 -42.98
C ALA A 185 4.88 -6.52 -44.06
N ILE A 186 5.39 -5.31 -43.84
CA ILE A 186 6.36 -4.69 -44.76
C ILE A 186 7.68 -5.45 -44.74
N GLN A 187 8.23 -5.74 -43.57
CA GLN A 187 9.52 -6.43 -43.45
C GLN A 187 9.45 -7.86 -43.98
N THR A 188 8.35 -8.57 -43.73
CA THR A 188 8.15 -9.91 -44.29
C THR A 188 8.12 -9.87 -45.81
N LYS A 189 7.43 -8.89 -46.42
CA LYS A 189 7.49 -8.69 -47.89
C LYS A 189 8.91 -8.44 -48.38
N GLN A 190 9.65 -7.53 -47.74
CA GLN A 190 11.04 -7.22 -48.12
C GLN A 190 11.95 -8.45 -48.00
N LEU A 191 11.86 -9.20 -46.90
CA LEU A 191 12.61 -10.43 -46.69
C LEU A 191 12.26 -11.49 -47.73
N THR A 192 10.99 -11.65 -48.08
CA THR A 192 10.59 -12.60 -49.12
C THR A 192 11.13 -12.20 -50.50
N GLU A 193 11.16 -10.90 -50.81
CA GLU A 193 11.72 -10.38 -52.06
C GLU A 193 13.25 -10.61 -52.12
N GLN A 194 13.96 -10.25 -51.04
CA GLN A 194 15.41 -10.48 -50.92
C GLN A 194 15.75 -11.96 -51.01
N LYS A 195 14.95 -12.83 -50.36
CA LYS A 195 15.13 -14.27 -50.43
C LYS A 195 14.97 -14.77 -51.86
N ARG A 196 13.94 -14.31 -52.58
CA ARG A 196 13.69 -14.66 -53.99
C ARG A 196 14.83 -14.21 -54.90
N GLU A 197 15.36 -13.00 -54.70
CA GLU A 197 16.50 -12.50 -55.46
C GLU A 197 17.77 -13.34 -55.19
N LEU A 198 18.01 -13.66 -53.92
CA LEU A 198 19.13 -14.50 -53.51
C LEU A 198 19.03 -15.89 -54.17
N GLU A 199 17.86 -16.52 -54.11
CA GLU A 199 17.60 -17.81 -54.76
C GLU A 199 17.87 -17.75 -56.27
N LYS A 200 17.45 -16.68 -56.95
CA LYS A 200 17.74 -16.48 -58.38
C LYS A 200 19.24 -16.38 -58.64
N ARG A 201 19.97 -15.56 -57.87
CA ARG A 201 21.44 -15.46 -57.98
C ARG A 201 22.12 -16.80 -57.72
N THR A 202 21.63 -17.59 -56.75
CA THR A 202 22.20 -18.93 -56.50
C THR A 202 21.97 -19.88 -57.67
N GLN A 203 20.81 -19.84 -58.32
CA GLN A 203 20.55 -20.63 -59.53
C GLN A 203 21.44 -20.20 -60.69
N GLU A 204 21.59 -18.88 -60.92
CA GLU A 204 22.50 -18.33 -61.93
C GLU A 204 23.94 -18.75 -61.68
N LEU A 205 24.42 -18.68 -60.43
CA LEU A 205 25.76 -19.12 -60.05
C LEU A 205 25.96 -20.64 -60.23
N VAL A 206 24.94 -21.44 -59.95
CA VAL A 206 24.98 -22.90 -60.19
C VAL A 206 25.10 -23.16 -61.68
N GLU A 207 24.35 -22.44 -62.52
CA GLU A 207 24.41 -22.59 -63.97
C GLU A 207 25.77 -22.11 -64.53
N GLN A 208 26.28 -20.98 -64.03
CA GLN A 208 27.63 -20.50 -64.34
C GLN A 208 28.69 -21.54 -63.97
N ASN A 209 28.61 -22.13 -62.77
CA ASN A 209 29.53 -23.20 -62.36
C ASN A 209 29.41 -24.44 -63.25
N LYS A 210 28.21 -24.83 -63.67
CA LYS A 210 27.99 -25.93 -64.62
C LYS A 210 28.67 -25.67 -65.96
N ILE A 211 28.52 -24.46 -66.50
CA ILE A 211 29.15 -24.03 -67.75
C ILE A 211 30.67 -24.00 -67.59
N LEU A 212 31.18 -23.46 -66.48
CA LEU A 212 32.62 -23.46 -66.17
C LEU A 212 33.18 -24.86 -66.03
N LEU A 213 32.44 -25.81 -65.44
CA LEU A 213 32.86 -27.21 -65.35
C LEU A 213 32.97 -27.84 -66.75
N ARG A 214 31.99 -27.64 -67.62
CA ARG A 214 32.06 -28.10 -69.02
C ARG A 214 33.24 -27.47 -69.76
N LEU A 215 33.44 -26.16 -69.61
CA LEU A 215 34.60 -25.46 -70.18
C LEU A 215 35.91 -25.99 -69.61
N ASN A 216 35.98 -26.31 -68.33
CA ASN A 216 37.17 -26.90 -67.71
C ASN A 216 37.40 -28.34 -68.18
N GLU A 217 36.36 -29.13 -68.45
CA GLU A 217 36.47 -30.46 -69.06
C GLU A 217 36.93 -30.38 -70.53
N ASP A 218 36.38 -29.43 -71.30
CA ASP A 218 36.80 -29.12 -72.67
C ASP A 218 38.24 -28.56 -72.70
N LEU A 219 38.59 -27.71 -71.74
CA LEU A 219 39.94 -27.21 -71.58
C LEU A 219 40.87 -28.29 -71.04
N ALA A 220 40.43 -29.21 -70.18
CA ALA A 220 41.24 -30.33 -69.69
C ALA A 220 41.50 -31.33 -70.81
N SER A 221 40.52 -31.64 -71.66
CA SER A 221 40.72 -32.44 -72.87
C SER A 221 41.63 -31.74 -73.88
N LYS A 222 41.52 -30.40 -74.02
CA LYS A 222 42.42 -29.58 -74.84
C LYS A 222 43.83 -29.41 -74.24
N LYS A 223 43.96 -29.40 -72.91
CA LYS A 223 45.21 -29.29 -72.13
C LYS A 223 45.87 -30.66 -71.95
N MET A 224 45.15 -31.76 -72.16
CA MET A 224 45.70 -33.11 -72.29
C MET A 224 46.55 -33.26 -73.57
N ILE A 225 46.46 -32.33 -74.51
CA ILE A 225 47.35 -32.20 -75.68
C ILE A 225 48.58 -31.30 -75.37
N ILE A 226 48.61 -30.57 -74.24
CA ILE A 226 49.68 -29.63 -73.87
C ILE A 226 50.07 -29.74 -72.38
N ASN A 227 50.91 -30.73 -72.10
CA ASN A 227 51.98 -30.81 -71.09
C ASN A 227 51.72 -30.57 -69.57
N LEU A 228 52.52 -31.34 -68.81
CA LEU A 228 52.72 -31.45 -67.36
C LEU A 228 52.83 -30.13 -66.56
N GLY A 229 52.43 -30.16 -65.28
CA GLY A 229 53.07 -29.34 -64.25
C GLY A 229 52.19 -28.78 -63.12
N SER A 230 52.36 -29.36 -61.93
CA SER A 230 52.30 -28.76 -60.57
C SER A 230 51.02 -28.07 -60.05
N GLU A 231 50.57 -28.61 -58.91
CA GLU A 231 49.74 -28.01 -57.85
C GLU A 231 50.32 -26.69 -57.28
N THR A 232 49.47 -25.94 -56.55
CA THR A 232 49.74 -25.29 -55.24
C THR A 232 48.46 -24.51 -54.76
N PRO A 233 48.36 -23.94 -53.54
CA PRO A 233 48.14 -24.65 -52.27
C PRO A 233 47.28 -23.89 -51.19
N ASN A 234 47.07 -24.54 -50.04
CA ASN A 234 47.16 -24.02 -48.65
C ASN A 234 46.08 -23.10 -47.99
N LYS A 235 45.45 -23.61 -46.91
CA LYS A 235 44.88 -22.82 -45.79
C LYS A 235 44.79 -23.69 -44.50
N SER A 236 45.74 -23.63 -43.56
CA SER A 236 45.62 -24.39 -42.28
C SER A 236 46.46 -23.92 -41.07
N ARG A 237 46.73 -22.61 -40.87
CA ARG A 237 47.52 -22.14 -39.69
C ARG A 237 46.72 -21.52 -38.52
N ASP A 238 45.45 -21.19 -38.68
CA ASP A 238 44.72 -20.39 -37.67
C ASP A 238 44.09 -21.18 -36.50
N ASN A 239 43.85 -22.49 -36.65
CA ASN A 239 43.14 -23.25 -35.61
C ASN A 239 43.97 -23.49 -34.33
N THR A 240 45.30 -23.58 -34.42
CA THR A 240 46.15 -23.95 -33.27
C THR A 240 46.29 -22.86 -32.20
N PHE A 241 46.19 -21.58 -32.57
CA PHE A 241 46.28 -20.46 -31.62
C PHE A 241 45.03 -20.36 -30.74
N ILE A 242 43.85 -20.49 -31.35
CA ILE A 242 42.55 -20.37 -30.69
C ILE A 242 42.38 -21.48 -29.64
N ASP A 243 42.71 -22.71 -30.00
CA ASP A 243 42.63 -23.86 -29.08
C ASP A 243 43.55 -23.68 -27.86
N LYS A 244 44.77 -23.18 -28.09
CA LYS A 244 45.72 -22.87 -27.01
C LYS A 244 45.21 -21.74 -26.12
N LEU A 245 44.67 -20.66 -26.69
CA LEU A 245 44.12 -19.53 -25.94
C LEU A 245 42.94 -19.98 -25.05
N MET A 246 42.01 -20.76 -25.59
CA MET A 246 40.83 -21.23 -24.87
C MET A 246 41.23 -22.18 -23.73
N SER A 247 42.14 -23.12 -23.99
CA SER A 247 42.61 -24.07 -22.97
C SER A 247 43.34 -23.39 -21.81
N LYS A 248 44.16 -22.37 -22.09
CA LYS A 248 44.85 -21.59 -21.04
C LYS A 248 43.88 -20.70 -20.26
N THR A 249 42.95 -20.03 -20.94
CA THR A 249 41.93 -19.19 -20.30
C THR A 249 41.04 -19.98 -19.35
N LYS A 250 40.63 -21.21 -19.73
CA LYS A 250 39.86 -22.13 -18.88
C LYS A 250 40.56 -22.51 -17.57
N LYS A 251 41.90 -22.53 -17.53
CA LYS A 251 42.64 -22.86 -16.31
C LYS A 251 42.69 -21.71 -15.32
N ILE A 252 42.69 -20.49 -15.82
CA ILE A 252 42.93 -19.31 -14.98
C ILE A 252 41.64 -18.61 -14.57
N TYR A 253 40.58 -18.62 -15.39
CA TYR A 253 39.46 -17.67 -15.30
C TYR A 253 38.80 -17.46 -13.92
N LYS A 254 38.82 -18.47 -13.03
CA LYS A 254 38.22 -18.39 -11.69
C LYS A 254 38.97 -17.47 -10.73
N ASP A 255 40.25 -17.22 -10.96
CA ASP A 255 41.07 -16.41 -10.06
C ASP A 255 40.63 -14.92 -10.14
N PRO A 256 40.11 -14.32 -9.06
CA PRO A 256 39.58 -12.96 -9.12
C PRO A 256 40.66 -11.89 -9.34
N ASP A 257 41.92 -12.19 -9.01
CA ASP A 257 43.06 -11.28 -9.11
C ASP A 257 43.88 -11.50 -10.38
N ILE A 258 43.34 -12.21 -11.37
CA ILE A 258 44.00 -12.41 -12.67
C ILE A 258 44.38 -11.06 -13.28
N SER A 259 45.68 -10.83 -13.33
CA SER A 259 46.24 -9.86 -14.25
C SER A 259 46.34 -10.48 -15.64
N VAL A 260 46.09 -9.64 -16.64
CA VAL A 260 46.43 -9.88 -18.06
C VAL A 260 47.84 -10.47 -18.22
N ASP A 261 48.76 -10.13 -17.32
CA ASP A 261 50.15 -10.59 -17.33
C ASP A 261 50.30 -12.11 -17.12
N THR A 262 49.42 -12.75 -16.36
CA THR A 262 49.43 -14.21 -16.16
C THR A 262 49.10 -14.94 -17.47
N LEU A 263 48.09 -14.47 -18.20
CA LEU A 263 47.74 -15.02 -19.52
C LEU A 263 48.86 -14.75 -20.55
N CYS A 264 49.53 -13.60 -20.46
CA CYS A 264 50.69 -13.29 -21.30
C CYS A 264 51.85 -14.27 -21.09
N LYS A 265 52.19 -14.55 -19.82
CA LYS A 265 53.21 -15.55 -19.45
C LYS A 265 52.84 -16.93 -19.97
N GLU A 266 51.59 -17.34 -19.78
CA GLU A 266 51.09 -18.66 -20.16
C GLU A 266 51.04 -18.88 -21.68
N MET A 267 50.82 -17.79 -22.43
CA MET A 267 50.84 -17.77 -23.89
C MET A 267 52.26 -17.58 -24.47
N GLY A 268 53.24 -17.21 -23.64
CA GLY A 268 54.61 -16.91 -24.07
C GLY A 268 54.70 -15.68 -24.99
N MET A 269 53.83 -14.70 -24.79
CA MET A 269 53.72 -13.51 -25.65
C MET A 269 53.75 -12.23 -24.82
N SER A 270 54.28 -11.15 -25.40
CA SER A 270 54.13 -9.82 -24.81
C SER A 270 52.67 -9.38 -24.84
N ARG A 271 52.29 -8.50 -23.90
CA ARG A 271 50.92 -7.99 -23.76
C ARG A 271 50.38 -7.36 -25.03
N SER A 272 51.21 -6.60 -25.75
CA SER A 272 50.81 -5.96 -27.01
C SER A 272 50.53 -6.99 -28.11
N VAL A 273 51.36 -8.03 -28.24
CA VAL A 273 51.21 -9.06 -29.28
C VAL A 273 49.98 -9.91 -29.02
N LEU A 274 49.77 -10.31 -27.77
CA LEU A 274 48.61 -11.11 -27.41
C LEU A 274 47.31 -10.30 -27.57
N ASN A 275 47.32 -9.02 -27.19
CA ASN A 275 46.17 -8.15 -27.36
C ASN A 275 45.82 -7.93 -28.84
N ASP A 276 46.82 -7.70 -29.71
CA ASP A 276 46.60 -7.56 -31.16
C ASP A 276 46.03 -8.84 -31.78
N LYS A 277 46.56 -10.02 -31.41
CA LYS A 277 46.02 -11.30 -31.89
C LYS A 277 44.59 -11.56 -31.43
N ILE A 278 44.26 -11.27 -30.17
CA ILE A 278 42.90 -11.44 -29.64
C ILE A 278 41.96 -10.43 -30.29
N GLN A 279 42.39 -9.18 -30.48
CA GLN A 279 41.60 -8.16 -31.16
C GLN A 279 41.30 -8.55 -32.62
N LYS A 280 42.28 -9.09 -33.36
CA LYS A 280 42.09 -9.56 -34.73
C LYS A 280 41.19 -10.80 -34.83
N ALA A 281 41.28 -11.71 -33.87
CA ALA A 281 40.49 -12.94 -33.88
C ALA A 281 39.08 -12.77 -33.32
N PHE A 282 38.89 -11.97 -32.27
CA PHE A 282 37.64 -11.86 -31.50
C PHE A 282 37.05 -10.44 -31.45
N GLY A 283 37.71 -9.44 -32.05
CA GLY A 283 37.21 -8.07 -32.11
C GLY A 283 37.25 -7.30 -30.78
N GLN A 284 37.91 -7.82 -29.75
CA GLN A 284 37.91 -7.23 -28.41
C GLN A 284 39.28 -7.29 -27.73
N PRO A 285 39.63 -6.31 -26.88
CA PRO A 285 40.87 -6.34 -26.12
C PRO A 285 40.91 -7.50 -25.11
N ILE A 286 42.12 -7.95 -24.75
CA ILE A 286 42.37 -9.08 -23.84
C ILE A 286 41.62 -9.00 -22.50
N GLY A 287 41.53 -7.82 -21.89
CA GLY A 287 40.80 -7.64 -20.63
C GLY A 287 39.28 -7.80 -20.81
N GLN A 288 38.75 -7.35 -21.94
CA GLN A 288 37.35 -7.54 -22.29
C GLN A 288 37.08 -9.01 -22.64
N PHE A 289 37.99 -9.67 -23.37
CA PHE A 289 37.90 -11.09 -23.69
C PHE A 289 37.76 -11.96 -22.43
N ILE A 290 38.63 -11.78 -21.43
CA ILE A 290 38.56 -12.54 -20.17
C ILE A 290 37.22 -12.28 -19.47
N ARG A 291 36.79 -11.02 -19.43
CA ARG A 291 35.49 -10.65 -18.82
C ARG A 291 34.33 -11.33 -19.54
N THR A 292 34.29 -11.27 -20.86
CA THR A 292 33.23 -11.90 -21.67
C THR A 292 33.27 -13.43 -21.54
N TYR A 293 34.45 -14.03 -21.43
CA TYR A 293 34.60 -15.46 -21.12
C TYR A 293 33.94 -15.82 -19.78
N ARG A 294 34.26 -15.09 -18.71
CA ARG A 294 33.64 -15.29 -17.37
C ARG A 294 32.12 -15.12 -17.41
N LEU A 295 31.61 -14.12 -18.13
CA LEU A 295 30.18 -13.87 -18.30
C LEU A 295 29.47 -15.01 -19.04
N ASN A 296 30.10 -15.60 -20.05
CA ASN A 296 29.55 -16.75 -20.77
C ASN A 296 29.48 -18.00 -19.89
N ILE A 297 30.51 -18.27 -19.07
CA ILE A 297 30.47 -19.36 -18.08
C ILE A 297 29.37 -19.09 -17.03
N ALA A 298 29.23 -17.84 -16.56
CA ALA A 298 28.17 -17.48 -15.62
C ALA A 298 26.77 -17.72 -16.21
N LYS A 299 26.56 -17.39 -17.49
CA LYS A 299 25.31 -17.68 -18.21
C LYS A 299 25.06 -19.19 -18.29
N GLU A 300 26.09 -19.97 -18.56
CA GLU A 300 26.00 -21.44 -18.60
C GLU A 300 25.57 -22.01 -17.24
N ILE A 301 26.21 -21.60 -16.15
CA ILE A 301 25.86 -21.99 -14.77
C ILE A 301 24.41 -21.62 -14.43
N LEU A 302 23.98 -20.42 -14.82
CA LEU A 302 22.60 -19.94 -14.59
C LEU A 302 21.56 -20.69 -15.41
N THR A 303 21.93 -21.24 -16.58
CA THR A 303 21.03 -21.95 -17.50
C THR A 303 20.96 -23.45 -17.20
N GLN A 304 22.08 -24.06 -16.78
CA GLN A 304 22.18 -25.51 -16.50
C GLN A 304 21.59 -25.92 -15.13
N GLY A 305 21.08 -24.97 -14.35
CA GLY A 305 20.25 -25.28 -13.18
C GLY A 305 21.02 -25.56 -11.89
N ALA A 306 22.01 -24.72 -11.55
CA ALA A 306 22.51 -24.66 -10.19
C ALA A 306 21.39 -24.17 -9.24
N GLN A 307 20.55 -25.08 -8.74
CA GLN A 307 19.42 -24.78 -7.87
C GLN A 307 19.84 -24.15 -6.53
N GLU A 308 21.12 -24.18 -6.17
CA GLU A 308 21.59 -23.76 -4.86
C GLU A 308 22.37 -22.44 -4.87
N MET A 309 22.95 -22.02 -6.00
CA MET A 309 23.82 -20.84 -6.01
C MET A 309 23.04 -19.53 -6.18
N ASN A 310 23.21 -18.58 -5.26
CA ASN A 310 22.70 -17.22 -5.43
C ASN A 310 23.55 -16.43 -6.45
N ILE A 311 23.05 -15.29 -6.94
CA ILE A 311 23.72 -14.51 -7.99
C ILE A 311 25.12 -14.03 -7.54
N SER A 312 25.28 -13.76 -6.24
CA SER A 312 26.57 -13.36 -5.67
C SER A 312 27.56 -14.52 -5.69
N GLU A 313 27.13 -15.74 -5.35
CA GLU A 313 27.94 -16.95 -5.42
C GLU A 313 28.36 -17.27 -6.85
N VAL A 314 27.46 -17.11 -7.83
CA VAL A 314 27.81 -17.26 -9.25
C VAL A 314 28.87 -16.23 -9.66
N ALA A 315 28.76 -14.99 -9.19
CA ALA A 315 29.76 -13.95 -9.46
C ALA A 315 31.15 -14.34 -8.92
N TYR A 316 31.22 -14.85 -7.69
CA TYR A 316 32.49 -15.28 -7.10
C TYR A 316 33.04 -16.54 -7.79
N GLU A 317 32.19 -17.50 -8.16
CA GLU A 317 32.59 -18.76 -8.80
C GLU A 317 33.24 -18.55 -10.18
N VAL A 318 32.79 -17.52 -10.91
CA VAL A 318 33.37 -17.17 -12.21
C VAL A 318 34.51 -16.15 -12.11
N GLY A 319 34.93 -15.78 -10.90
CA GLY A 319 36.10 -14.93 -10.65
C GLY A 319 35.83 -13.42 -10.66
N PHE A 320 34.62 -12.96 -10.35
CA PHE A 320 34.38 -11.54 -10.07
C PHE A 320 34.51 -11.26 -8.57
N ASN A 321 35.24 -10.19 -8.23
CA ASN A 321 35.38 -9.70 -6.84
C ASN A 321 34.18 -8.86 -6.35
N ASP A 322 33.36 -8.36 -7.27
CA ASP A 322 32.19 -7.52 -6.94
C ASP A 322 30.94 -8.03 -7.69
N PRO A 323 29.97 -8.63 -6.98
CA PRO A 323 28.69 -9.06 -7.54
C PRO A 323 27.88 -7.94 -8.21
N LYS A 324 27.99 -6.69 -7.76
CA LYS A 324 27.30 -5.54 -8.38
C LYS A 324 27.93 -5.20 -9.73
N TYR A 325 29.26 -5.17 -9.79
CA TYR A 325 29.97 -4.98 -11.05
C TYR A 325 29.70 -6.13 -12.03
N PHE A 326 29.69 -7.38 -11.56
CA PHE A 326 29.28 -8.54 -12.33
C PHE A 326 27.90 -8.34 -12.96
N THR A 327 26.90 -7.97 -12.16
CA THR A 327 25.52 -7.79 -12.63
C THR A 327 25.42 -6.72 -13.73
N ARG A 328 26.13 -5.59 -13.57
CA ARG A 328 26.17 -4.53 -14.59
C ARG A 328 26.80 -5.01 -15.90
N CYS A 329 27.92 -5.73 -15.82
CA CYS A 329 28.59 -6.28 -16.98
C CYS A 329 27.75 -7.36 -17.68
N PHE A 330 27.10 -8.23 -16.93
CA PHE A 330 26.24 -9.28 -17.45
C PHE A 330 25.04 -8.71 -18.20
N THR A 331 24.33 -7.75 -17.61
CA THR A 331 23.18 -7.11 -18.27
C THR A 331 23.61 -6.34 -19.50
N LYS A 332 24.79 -5.71 -19.49
CA LYS A 332 25.33 -5.00 -20.67
C LYS A 332 25.64 -5.97 -21.82
N GLU A 333 26.15 -7.16 -21.52
CA GLU A 333 26.54 -8.15 -22.53
C GLU A 333 25.34 -8.90 -23.12
N PHE A 334 24.38 -9.30 -22.28
CA PHE A 334 23.27 -10.18 -22.69
C PHE A 334 21.91 -9.48 -22.80
N GLY A 335 21.80 -8.21 -22.43
CA GLY A 335 20.54 -7.45 -22.46
C GLY A 335 19.51 -7.86 -21.39
N ILE A 336 19.83 -8.85 -20.56
CA ILE A 336 18.97 -9.40 -19.51
C ILE A 336 19.74 -9.52 -18.19
N ALA A 337 19.06 -9.29 -17.08
CA ALA A 337 19.66 -9.43 -15.76
C ALA A 337 19.94 -10.90 -15.42
N PRO A 338 21.02 -11.23 -14.68
CA PRO A 338 21.29 -12.58 -14.20
C PRO A 338 20.11 -13.21 -13.44
N SER A 339 19.39 -12.39 -12.66
CA SER A 339 18.19 -12.81 -11.91
C SER A 339 17.04 -13.28 -12.81
N ALA A 340 16.88 -12.66 -13.98
CA ALA A 340 15.82 -12.99 -14.92
C ALA A 340 16.06 -14.36 -15.57
N ILE A 341 17.34 -14.73 -15.82
CA ILE A 341 17.70 -16.05 -16.35
C ILE A 341 17.42 -17.13 -15.30
N LYS A 342 17.79 -16.89 -14.04
CA LYS A 342 17.52 -17.84 -12.94
C LYS A 342 16.02 -18.12 -12.75
N GLY A 343 15.15 -17.15 -13.06
CA GLY A 343 13.69 -17.26 -12.93
C GLY A 343 12.96 -17.86 -14.12
N ASN A 344 13.58 -17.89 -15.31
CA ASN A 344 13.00 -18.48 -16.52
C ASN A 344 13.37 -19.97 -16.60
N LYS A 345 12.62 -20.82 -15.88
CA LYS A 345 12.47 -22.20 -16.32
C LYS A 345 11.54 -22.20 -17.52
N SER A 346 12.04 -22.73 -18.64
CA SER A 346 11.23 -23.24 -19.74
C SER A 346 10.07 -24.06 -19.15
N GLN A 347 8.85 -23.56 -19.35
CA GLN A 347 7.66 -24.41 -19.33
C GLN A 347 7.70 -25.40 -20.49
#